data_AF-A0A653X8H1-F1
#
_entry.id   AF-A0A653X8H1-F1
#
_cell.length_a   1.000
_cell.length_b   1.000
_cell.length_c   1.000
_cell.angle_alpha   90.00
_cell.angle_beta   90.00
_cell.angle_gamma   90.00
#
_symmetry.space_group_name_H-M   'P 1'
#
loop_
_entity.id
_entity.type
_entity.pdbx_description
1 polymer ?
#
loop_
_entity_poly.entity_id
_entity_poly.type
_entity_poly.pdbx_seq_one_letter_code
_entity_poly.pdbx_strand_id
1 'polypeptide(L)'
;MNDDFENALAWFTSAPAGWLESGRKNLEAAAQWIWEVLQGDFNDNASTAQIATGTIISMIPFVDQICDIRDLVANCKKINDDESDNSWPWISLVLTLIGLFPALGSLLKGCLKVMFAACRKGASASGLTPRLDICVGASIAQLNKFLARPEVAKTLVALKWDNPYRTLAKEINQVAAKLNVSALKSALNEAVGAAQSVLGLVQRWGSTGISKKAQNLISSIDSVRQGADRHLANALKPIKDYLLCTARRLEVDADMAHRAYLNNVNPHAFKKISSPAEEVEAYKKHGKPDWVSDTGIEPFPALTRRPSPKKDWPNVNAFDTFHSIKPSIIPPKTKLYRIVDPTSKDNSICWMREEEFLKLKSKSDWRKRFAVWPNWNANGEYITYTVPDGPGLNVWEGVTASQRMKDSKYVLEGGATQLVIDPSKLEKSHVSKRMRTNWKYDELGTQNDMIGVPTLKNNFVEEKSNAKI
;
A
#
# COMPACT_ATOMS: atom_id res chain seq x y z
N MET A 1 -25.44 34.60 -16.41
CA MET A 1 -25.45 34.42 -14.95
C MET A 1 -25.67 35.73 -14.18
N ASN A 2 -26.07 36.84 -14.84
CA ASN A 2 -26.51 38.08 -14.17
C ASN A 2 -27.98 38.06 -13.73
N ASP A 3 -28.83 37.26 -14.41
CA ASP A 3 -30.28 37.29 -14.20
C ASP A 3 -30.74 36.72 -12.85
N ASP A 4 -30.05 35.74 -12.29
CA ASP A 4 -30.51 35.06 -11.07
C ASP A 4 -30.31 35.91 -9.80
N PHE A 5 -29.28 36.75 -9.78
CA PHE A 5 -29.04 37.69 -8.69
C PHE A 5 -29.90 38.95 -8.82
N GLU A 6 -30.12 39.45 -10.04
CA GLU A 6 -31.10 40.51 -10.29
C GLU A 6 -32.52 40.06 -9.95
N ASN A 7 -32.88 38.78 -10.16
CA ASN A 7 -34.15 38.21 -9.72
C ASN A 7 -34.27 38.11 -8.19
N ALA A 8 -33.20 37.71 -7.49
CA ALA A 8 -33.17 37.71 -6.02
C ALA A 8 -33.27 39.15 -5.46
N LEU A 9 -32.59 40.11 -6.08
CA LEU A 9 -32.68 41.53 -5.75
C LEU A 9 -34.08 42.09 -6.04
N ALA A 10 -34.69 41.75 -7.18
CA ALA A 10 -36.03 42.20 -7.57
C ALA A 10 -37.06 41.84 -6.49
N TRP A 11 -36.96 40.63 -5.93
CA TRP A 11 -37.79 40.16 -4.81
C TRP A 11 -37.61 41.01 -3.53
N PHE A 12 -36.40 41.48 -3.23
CA PHE A 12 -36.12 42.35 -2.08
C PHE A 12 -36.44 43.84 -2.33
N THR A 13 -36.34 44.30 -3.59
CA THR A 13 -36.55 45.72 -3.98
C THR A 13 -38.01 46.09 -4.24
N SER A 14 -38.93 45.12 -4.38
CA SER A 14 -40.34 45.36 -4.67
C SER A 14 -41.21 45.73 -3.45
N ALA A 15 -40.62 46.05 -2.29
CA ALA A 15 -41.36 46.39 -1.06
C ALA A 15 -41.38 47.92 -0.78
N PRO A 16 -42.44 48.48 -0.15
CA PRO A 16 -42.65 49.94 -0.03
C PRO A 16 -41.60 50.62 0.88
N ALA A 17 -41.50 51.95 0.83
CA ALA A 17 -40.43 52.75 1.45
C ALA A 17 -40.09 52.46 2.94
N GLY A 18 -41.05 51.98 3.76
CA GLY A 18 -40.78 51.56 5.15
C GLY A 18 -40.04 50.21 5.29
N TRP A 19 -39.96 49.42 4.22
CA TRP A 19 -39.22 48.16 4.13
C TRP A 19 -37.79 48.33 3.58
N LEU A 20 -37.41 49.52 3.11
CA LEU A 20 -36.04 49.79 2.67
C LEU A 20 -35.07 49.85 3.86
N GLU A 21 -35.54 50.24 5.04
CA GLU A 21 -34.74 50.28 6.26
C GLU A 21 -34.53 48.89 6.86
N SER A 22 -35.57 48.03 6.83
CA SER A 22 -35.45 46.60 7.17
C SER A 22 -34.67 45.83 6.11
N GLY A 23 -34.88 46.15 4.83
CA GLY A 23 -34.13 45.61 3.68
C GLY A 23 -32.65 45.94 3.76
N ARG A 24 -32.29 47.19 4.09
CA ARG A 24 -30.89 47.58 4.29
C ARG A 24 -30.25 46.87 5.48
N LYS A 25 -30.97 46.74 6.60
CA LYS A 25 -30.49 45.94 7.76
C LYS A 25 -30.33 44.45 7.42
N ASN A 26 -31.24 43.89 6.62
CA ASN A 26 -31.16 42.51 6.15
C ASN A 26 -29.99 42.30 5.16
N LEU A 27 -29.72 43.27 4.30
CA LEU A 27 -28.59 43.25 3.36
C LEU A 27 -27.25 43.44 4.08
N GLU A 28 -27.18 44.30 5.10
CA GLU A 28 -26.02 44.43 5.97
C GLU A 28 -25.76 43.15 6.76
N ALA A 29 -26.82 42.51 7.31
CA ALA A 29 -26.72 41.22 7.97
C ALA A 29 -26.27 40.09 7.02
N ALA A 30 -26.77 40.09 5.78
CA ALA A 30 -26.34 39.14 4.75
C ALA A 30 -24.87 39.35 4.36
N ALA A 31 -24.44 40.61 4.17
CA ALA A 31 -23.05 40.97 3.90
C ALA A 31 -22.12 40.60 5.07
N GLN A 32 -22.55 40.84 6.31
CA GLN A 32 -21.86 40.42 7.53
C GLN A 32 -21.68 38.90 7.57
N TRP A 33 -22.76 38.15 7.31
CA TRP A 33 -22.73 36.69 7.28
C TRP A 33 -21.78 36.16 6.19
N ILE A 34 -21.87 36.68 4.96
CA ILE A 34 -20.93 36.31 3.88
C ILE A 34 -19.49 36.56 4.33
N TRP A 35 -19.23 37.73 4.92
CA TRP A 35 -17.90 38.10 5.43
C TRP A 35 -17.41 37.16 6.55
N GLU A 36 -18.29 36.72 7.45
CA GLU A 36 -17.98 35.74 8.50
C GLU A 36 -17.69 34.35 7.93
N VAL A 37 -18.48 33.89 6.95
CA VAL A 37 -18.26 32.58 6.30
C VAL A 37 -16.94 32.55 5.53
N LEU A 38 -16.63 33.63 4.79
CA LEU A 38 -15.35 33.78 4.11
C LEU A 38 -14.17 33.83 5.08
N GLN A 39 -14.40 34.29 6.32
CA GLN A 39 -13.38 34.35 7.37
C GLN A 39 -13.21 33.05 8.17
N GLY A 40 -14.10 32.07 8.05
CA GLY A 40 -14.22 30.93 8.98
C GLY A 40 -13.00 30.00 9.14
N ASP A 41 -11.89 30.24 8.46
CA ASP A 41 -10.59 29.56 8.64
C ASP A 41 -9.48 30.51 9.19
N PHE A 42 -9.84 31.73 9.62
CA PHE A 42 -8.94 32.73 10.22
C PHE A 42 -9.09 32.86 11.74
N ASN A 43 -9.76 31.90 12.39
CA ASN A 43 -9.98 31.91 13.83
C ASN A 43 -9.78 30.50 14.42
N ASP A 44 -8.77 30.31 15.27
CA ASP A 44 -8.45 29.04 15.94
C ASP A 44 -9.52 28.60 16.98
N ASN A 45 -10.60 29.37 17.13
CA ASN A 45 -11.77 29.03 17.96
C ASN A 45 -13.08 29.39 17.22
N ALA A 46 -13.62 28.46 16.43
CA ALA A 46 -14.97 28.59 15.89
C ALA A 46 -15.91 27.63 16.64
N SER A 47 -16.81 28.17 17.47
CA SER A 47 -17.85 27.39 18.13
C SER A 47 -18.95 27.02 17.13
N THR A 48 -19.33 25.75 17.12
CA THR A 48 -20.34 25.09 16.26
C THR A 48 -21.79 25.60 16.46
N ALA A 49 -21.99 26.77 17.07
CA ALA A 49 -23.28 27.20 17.64
C ALA A 49 -24.15 28.11 16.75
N GLN A 50 -23.77 28.44 15.51
CA GLN A 50 -24.59 29.27 14.60
C GLN A 50 -25.08 28.54 13.34
N ILE A 51 -25.09 27.20 13.37
CA ILE A 51 -25.68 26.35 12.31
C ILE A 51 -27.22 26.24 12.47
N ALA A 52 -27.81 26.85 13.51
CA ALA A 52 -29.23 26.69 13.87
C ALA A 52 -30.18 27.85 13.45
N THR A 53 -29.79 28.74 12.53
CA THR A 53 -30.73 29.68 11.87
C THR A 53 -30.99 29.23 10.42
N GLY A 54 -31.11 27.91 10.24
CA GLY A 54 -31.00 27.20 8.97
C GLY A 54 -32.21 27.21 8.04
N THR A 55 -33.22 28.06 8.23
CA THR A 55 -34.45 27.99 7.41
C THR A 55 -34.71 29.23 6.53
N ILE A 56 -34.08 30.38 6.82
CA ILE A 56 -34.27 31.61 5.99
C ILE A 56 -33.08 31.82 5.00
N ILE A 57 -31.92 31.22 5.30
CA ILE A 57 -30.64 31.46 4.57
C ILE A 57 -30.39 30.43 3.46
N SER A 58 -31.04 29.27 3.51
CA SER A 58 -30.95 28.22 2.47
C SER A 58 -31.61 28.59 1.13
N MET A 59 -32.25 29.76 1.05
CA MET A 59 -32.84 30.31 -0.17
C MET A 59 -31.86 31.16 -1.01
N ILE A 60 -30.59 31.29 -0.59
CA ILE A 60 -29.56 32.06 -1.31
C ILE A 60 -28.84 31.13 -2.32
N PRO A 61 -28.95 31.37 -3.65
CA PRO A 61 -28.37 30.53 -4.71
C PRO A 61 -26.83 30.47 -4.79
N PHE A 62 -26.06 30.33 -3.70
CA PHE A 62 -24.60 30.59 -3.76
C PHE A 62 -23.73 29.77 -2.78
N VAL A 63 -24.29 28.83 -2.02
CA VAL A 63 -23.57 28.15 -0.92
C VAL A 63 -22.32 27.38 -1.40
N ASP A 64 -22.41 26.67 -2.53
CA ASP A 64 -21.27 25.96 -3.11
C ASP A 64 -20.20 26.95 -3.63
N GLN A 65 -20.63 28.05 -4.24
CA GLN A 65 -19.72 29.09 -4.73
C GLN A 65 -18.99 29.80 -3.59
N ILE A 66 -19.64 30.03 -2.46
CA ILE A 66 -19.01 30.62 -1.26
C ILE A 66 -17.92 29.69 -0.70
N CYS A 67 -18.12 28.37 -0.74
CA CYS A 67 -17.08 27.40 -0.35
C CYS A 67 -15.85 27.48 -1.27
N ASP A 68 -16.07 27.57 -2.58
CA ASP A 68 -15.01 27.68 -3.57
C ASP A 68 -14.25 29.02 -3.46
N ILE A 69 -14.97 30.13 -3.22
CA ILE A 69 -14.39 31.46 -2.99
C ILE A 69 -13.58 31.47 -1.69
N ARG A 70 -14.06 30.82 -0.63
CA ARG A 70 -13.31 30.69 0.63
C ARG A 70 -11.97 29.99 0.41
N ASP A 71 -11.98 28.86 -0.29
CA ASP A 71 -10.75 28.10 -0.60
C ASP A 71 -9.81 28.93 -1.52
N LEU A 72 -10.35 29.71 -2.47
CA LEU A 72 -9.57 30.66 -3.29
C LEU A 72 -8.92 31.77 -2.44
N VAL A 73 -9.70 32.42 -1.58
CA VAL A 73 -9.25 33.51 -0.69
C VAL A 73 -8.12 33.05 0.22
N ALA A 74 -8.24 31.86 0.82
CA ALA A 74 -7.22 31.30 1.69
C ALA A 74 -5.89 31.09 0.96
N ASN A 75 -5.92 30.55 -0.27
CA ASN A 75 -4.72 30.40 -1.09
C ASN A 75 -4.14 31.75 -1.54
N CYS A 76 -4.98 32.70 -1.96
CA CYS A 76 -4.50 34.02 -2.39
C CYS A 76 -3.81 34.77 -1.26
N LYS A 77 -4.38 34.72 -0.05
CA LYS A 77 -3.76 35.32 1.13
C LYS A 77 -2.42 34.65 1.44
N LYS A 78 -2.37 33.31 1.43
CA LYS A 78 -1.13 32.59 1.67
C LYS A 78 -0.05 32.89 0.63
N ILE A 79 -0.42 33.14 -0.62
CA ILE A 79 0.51 33.56 -1.67
C ILE A 79 1.03 34.98 -1.40
N ASN A 80 0.18 35.89 -0.95
CA ASN A 80 0.58 37.28 -0.66
C ASN A 80 1.36 37.43 0.64
N ASP A 81 1.12 36.57 1.63
CA ASP A 81 1.82 36.55 2.93
C ASP A 81 3.17 35.80 2.87
N ASP A 82 3.44 35.03 1.81
CA ASP A 82 4.67 34.25 1.65
C ASP A 82 5.77 35.09 0.98
N GLU A 83 6.73 35.57 1.76
CA GLU A 83 7.91 36.30 1.28
C GLU A 83 8.99 35.37 0.68
N SER A 84 8.81 34.05 0.76
CA SER A 84 9.76 33.06 0.23
C SER A 84 9.43 32.64 -1.21
N ASP A 85 10.43 32.25 -2.01
CA ASP A 85 10.24 31.72 -3.38
C ASP A 85 9.68 30.28 -3.39
N ASN A 86 8.80 29.99 -2.44
CA ASN A 86 8.22 28.68 -2.23
C ASN A 86 7.10 28.43 -3.24
N SER A 87 7.22 27.36 -4.02
CA SER A 87 6.20 26.98 -5.01
C SER A 87 4.94 26.38 -4.38
N TRP A 88 4.93 26.11 -3.07
CA TRP A 88 3.86 25.36 -2.39
C TRP A 88 2.49 26.06 -2.29
N PRO A 89 2.41 27.37 -2.01
CA PRO A 89 1.14 28.11 -2.07
C PRO A 89 0.51 28.06 -3.48
N TRP A 90 1.33 28.17 -4.53
CA TRP A 90 0.89 28.06 -5.92
C TRP A 90 0.43 26.64 -6.28
N ILE A 91 1.13 25.62 -5.80
CA ILE A 91 0.69 24.23 -5.92
C ILE A 91 -0.67 24.04 -5.24
N SER A 92 -0.88 24.60 -4.04
CA SER A 92 -2.16 24.55 -3.32
C SER A 92 -3.28 25.25 -4.08
N LEU A 93 -3.00 26.38 -4.71
CA LEU A 93 -3.96 27.07 -5.59
C LEU A 93 -4.35 26.20 -6.80
N VAL A 94 -3.37 25.57 -7.48
CA VAL A 94 -3.66 24.67 -8.62
C VAL A 94 -4.59 23.52 -8.19
N LEU A 95 -4.41 22.97 -6.99
CA LEU A 95 -5.28 21.92 -6.45
C LEU A 95 -6.71 22.40 -6.21
N THR A 96 -6.88 23.62 -5.68
CA THR A 96 -8.20 24.25 -5.55
C THR A 96 -8.85 24.45 -6.92
N LEU A 97 -8.11 24.96 -7.91
CA LEU A 97 -8.62 25.20 -9.26
C LEU A 97 -9.06 23.92 -9.98
N ILE A 98 -8.37 22.80 -9.78
CA ILE A 98 -8.81 21.49 -10.28
C ILE A 98 -10.20 21.15 -9.71
N GLY A 99 -10.45 21.43 -8.43
CA GLY A 99 -11.74 21.21 -7.79
C GLY A 99 -12.91 22.01 -8.39
N LEU A 100 -12.62 23.11 -9.09
CA LEU A 100 -13.62 23.98 -9.73
C LEU A 100 -14.09 23.45 -11.09
N PHE A 101 -13.41 22.46 -11.67
CA PHE A 101 -13.80 21.94 -12.99
C PHE A 101 -15.23 21.36 -12.94
N PRO A 102 -16.20 21.91 -13.71
CA PRO A 102 -17.61 21.50 -13.65
C PRO A 102 -17.83 20.02 -14.00
N ALA A 103 -16.93 19.45 -14.80
CA ALA A 103 -17.01 18.06 -15.24
C ALA A 103 -16.66 17.02 -14.15
N LEU A 104 -16.18 17.42 -12.97
CA LEU A 104 -15.82 16.49 -11.90
C LEU A 104 -17.03 16.21 -11.01
N GLY A 105 -17.52 14.97 -10.99
CA GLY A 105 -18.55 14.56 -10.04
C GLY A 105 -18.09 14.75 -8.58
N SER A 106 -19.02 15.06 -7.67
CA SER A 106 -18.72 15.38 -6.26
C SER A 106 -17.92 14.29 -5.53
N LEU A 107 -18.13 13.02 -5.88
CA LEU A 107 -17.35 11.91 -5.33
C LEU A 107 -15.88 11.96 -5.76
N LEU A 108 -15.60 12.23 -7.04
CA LEU A 108 -14.24 12.37 -7.56
C LEU A 108 -13.53 13.55 -6.91
N LYS A 109 -14.23 14.69 -6.76
CA LYS A 109 -13.73 15.86 -6.04
C LYS A 109 -13.37 15.50 -4.59
N GLY A 110 -14.24 14.75 -3.90
CA GLY A 110 -13.98 14.23 -2.56
C GLY A 110 -12.73 13.34 -2.49
N CYS A 111 -12.59 12.40 -3.41
CA CYS A 111 -11.43 11.50 -3.50
C CYS A 111 -10.12 12.27 -3.75
N LEU A 112 -10.13 13.23 -4.68
CA LEU A 112 -9.00 14.11 -4.95
C LEU A 112 -8.64 14.94 -3.72
N LYS A 113 -9.63 15.53 -3.04
CA LYS A 113 -9.42 16.37 -1.84
C LYS A 113 -8.74 15.59 -0.71
N VAL A 114 -9.17 14.35 -0.42
CA VAL A 114 -8.52 13.53 0.63
C VAL A 114 -7.10 13.11 0.25
N MET A 115 -6.87 12.77 -1.02
CA MET A 115 -5.54 12.42 -1.52
C MET A 115 -4.59 13.62 -1.45
N PHE A 116 -5.02 14.79 -1.93
CA PHE A 116 -4.21 16.01 -1.88
C PHE A 116 -3.90 16.47 -0.45
N ALA A 117 -4.86 16.37 0.46
CA ALA A 117 -4.63 16.66 1.87
C ALA A 117 -3.55 15.74 2.48
N ALA A 118 -3.54 14.46 2.09
CA ALA A 118 -2.54 13.49 2.50
C ALA A 118 -1.17 13.77 1.87
N CYS A 119 -1.13 14.06 0.56
CA CYS A 119 0.05 14.48 -0.16
C CYS A 119 0.69 15.71 0.50
N ARG A 120 -0.10 16.70 0.92
CA ARG A 120 0.39 17.90 1.61
C ARG A 120 1.07 17.56 2.93
N LYS A 121 0.46 16.70 3.75
CA LYS A 121 1.07 16.24 5.01
C LYS A 121 2.36 15.43 4.76
N GLY A 122 2.37 14.60 3.73
CA GLY A 122 3.54 13.81 3.34
C GLY A 122 4.69 14.68 2.81
N ALA A 123 4.39 15.68 1.99
CA ALA A 123 5.36 16.60 1.41
C ALA A 123 6.04 17.50 2.46
N SER A 124 5.27 17.98 3.44
CA SER A 124 5.79 18.75 4.58
C SER A 124 6.80 17.98 5.43
N ALA A 125 6.82 16.64 5.37
CA ALA A 125 7.77 15.80 6.08
C ALA A 125 9.06 15.49 5.28
N SER A 126 9.14 15.85 4.00
CA SER A 126 10.19 15.37 3.09
C SER A 126 11.19 16.41 2.56
N GLY A 127 11.05 17.70 2.90
CA GLY A 127 11.92 18.76 2.35
C GLY A 127 11.70 19.01 0.84
N LEU A 128 12.38 20.02 0.26
CA LEU A 128 12.11 20.70 -1.03
C LEU A 128 12.07 19.85 -2.32
N THR A 129 12.08 18.52 -2.24
CA THR A 129 11.84 17.66 -3.41
C THR A 129 10.67 16.73 -3.07
N PRO A 130 9.52 16.81 -3.77
CA PRO A 130 8.42 15.90 -3.54
C PRO A 130 8.91 14.48 -3.84
N ARG A 131 9.17 13.71 -2.79
CA ARG A 131 9.24 12.26 -2.88
C ARG A 131 7.85 11.76 -3.25
N LEU A 132 7.60 11.72 -4.56
CA LEU A 132 6.31 11.37 -5.15
C LEU A 132 5.83 10.01 -4.65
N ASP A 133 6.75 9.09 -4.36
CA ASP A 133 6.47 7.79 -3.73
C ASP A 133 5.80 7.93 -2.36
N ILE A 134 6.30 8.81 -1.49
CA ILE A 134 5.70 9.07 -0.16
C ILE A 134 4.35 9.74 -0.31
N CYS A 135 4.26 10.74 -1.19
CA CYS A 135 3.03 11.48 -1.44
C CYS A 135 1.92 10.57 -1.96
N VAL A 136 2.23 9.75 -2.97
CA VAL A 136 1.31 8.76 -3.55
C VAL A 136 0.94 7.71 -2.50
N GLY A 137 1.91 7.16 -1.76
CA GLY A 137 1.65 6.17 -0.71
C GLY A 137 0.70 6.67 0.38
N ALA A 138 0.93 7.89 0.90
CA ALA A 138 0.05 8.53 1.87
C ALA A 138 -1.35 8.79 1.31
N SER A 139 -1.43 9.19 0.03
CA SER A 139 -2.68 9.48 -0.67
C SER A 139 -3.53 8.24 -0.86
N ILE A 140 -2.95 7.13 -1.31
CA ILE A 140 -3.64 5.84 -1.44
C ILE A 140 -4.14 5.35 -0.07
N ALA A 141 -3.31 5.46 0.99
CA ALA A 141 -3.73 5.07 2.33
C ALA A 141 -4.95 5.86 2.83
N GLN A 142 -5.00 7.17 2.59
CA GLN A 142 -6.15 7.99 2.96
C GLN A 142 -7.36 7.79 2.05
N LEU A 143 -7.14 7.59 0.75
CA LEU A 143 -8.20 7.22 -0.18
C LEU A 143 -8.88 5.93 0.26
N ASN A 144 -8.12 4.89 0.61
CA ASN A 144 -8.70 3.62 1.06
C ASN A 144 -9.56 3.79 2.31
N LYS A 145 -9.12 4.61 3.27
CA LYS A 145 -9.92 4.97 4.45
C LYS A 145 -11.20 5.71 4.08
N PHE A 146 -11.15 6.60 3.09
CA PHE A 146 -12.31 7.35 2.62
C PHE A 146 -13.31 6.45 1.88
N LEU A 147 -12.84 5.59 0.97
CA LEU A 147 -13.68 4.64 0.23
C LEU A 147 -14.32 3.59 1.15
N ALA A 148 -13.67 3.25 2.26
CA ALA A 148 -14.20 2.32 3.26
C ALA A 148 -15.33 2.91 4.13
N ARG A 149 -15.62 4.22 4.05
CA ARG A 149 -16.71 4.82 4.82
C ARG A 149 -18.07 4.30 4.31
N PRO A 150 -19.01 3.92 5.19
CA PRO A 150 -20.29 3.35 4.77
C PRO A 150 -21.09 4.23 3.80
N GLU A 151 -21.05 5.54 3.97
CA GLU A 151 -21.73 6.52 3.11
C GLU A 151 -21.12 6.52 1.70
N VAL A 152 -19.79 6.51 1.62
CA VAL A 152 -19.05 6.49 0.35
C VAL A 152 -19.26 5.16 -0.37
N ALA A 153 -19.22 4.04 0.35
CA ALA A 153 -19.51 2.73 -0.19
C ALA A 153 -20.92 2.65 -0.80
N LYS A 154 -21.93 3.23 -0.14
CA LYS A 154 -23.30 3.33 -0.69
C LYS A 154 -23.34 4.16 -1.98
N THR A 155 -22.64 5.29 -2.02
CA THR A 155 -22.54 6.13 -3.22
C THR A 155 -21.86 5.37 -4.37
N LEU A 156 -20.78 4.62 -4.10
CA LEU A 156 -20.09 3.81 -5.10
C LEU A 156 -21.01 2.76 -5.74
N VAL A 157 -21.83 2.09 -4.93
CA VAL A 157 -22.84 1.13 -5.42
C VAL A 157 -23.90 1.84 -6.27
N ALA A 158 -24.41 2.99 -5.82
CA ALA A 158 -25.40 3.76 -6.58
C ALA A 158 -24.87 4.23 -7.94
N LEU A 159 -23.57 4.58 -8.01
CA LEU A 159 -22.88 4.98 -9.24
C LEU A 159 -22.43 3.78 -10.10
N LYS A 160 -22.64 2.54 -9.65
CA LYS A 160 -22.15 1.30 -10.30
C LYS A 160 -20.64 1.30 -10.53
N TRP A 161 -19.89 1.78 -9.55
CA TRP A 161 -18.42 1.73 -9.58
C TRP A 161 -17.93 0.40 -9.01
N ASP A 162 -18.00 -0.65 -9.82
CA ASP A 162 -17.63 -2.02 -9.40
C ASP A 162 -16.14 -2.13 -9.04
N ASN A 163 -15.28 -1.38 -9.74
CA ASN A 163 -13.87 -1.24 -9.41
C ASN A 163 -13.52 0.25 -9.21
N PRO A 164 -13.64 0.77 -7.97
CA PRO A 164 -13.43 2.19 -7.71
C PRO A 164 -12.02 2.65 -8.07
N TYR A 165 -10.99 1.81 -7.91
CA TYR A 165 -9.62 2.16 -8.27
C TYR A 165 -9.45 2.36 -9.78
N ARG A 166 -10.00 1.45 -10.61
CA ARG A 166 -9.94 1.57 -12.07
C ARG A 166 -10.70 2.79 -12.57
N THR A 167 -11.89 3.06 -12.02
CA THR A 167 -12.67 4.24 -12.40
C THR A 167 -11.97 5.53 -11.98
N LEU A 168 -11.47 5.61 -10.74
CA LEU A 168 -10.71 6.78 -10.28
C LEU A 168 -9.45 7.03 -11.11
N ALA A 169 -8.69 5.98 -11.47
CA ALA A 169 -7.52 6.13 -12.33
C ALA A 169 -7.88 6.73 -13.70
N LYS A 170 -8.96 6.26 -14.32
CA LYS A 170 -9.48 6.79 -15.59
C LYS A 170 -9.83 8.27 -15.48
N GLU A 171 -10.59 8.64 -14.45
CA GLU A 171 -11.00 10.04 -14.22
C GLU A 171 -9.79 10.94 -13.94
N ILE A 172 -8.84 10.49 -13.11
CA ILE A 172 -7.60 11.24 -12.82
C ILE A 172 -6.78 11.44 -14.09
N ASN A 173 -6.66 10.43 -14.95
CA ASN A 173 -5.98 10.55 -16.24
C ASN A 173 -6.68 11.59 -17.15
N GLN A 174 -8.01 11.63 -17.17
CA GLN A 174 -8.76 12.64 -17.93
C GLN A 174 -8.52 14.05 -17.39
N VAL A 175 -8.46 14.23 -16.07
CA VAL A 175 -8.10 15.50 -15.44
C VAL A 175 -6.69 15.91 -15.84
N ALA A 176 -5.71 15.01 -15.69
CA ALA A 176 -4.32 15.27 -16.02
C ALA A 176 -4.11 15.60 -17.51
N ALA A 177 -4.92 15.02 -18.40
CA ALA A 177 -4.89 15.30 -19.83
C ALA A 177 -5.41 16.70 -20.18
N LYS A 178 -6.48 17.16 -19.50
CA LYS A 178 -7.05 18.50 -19.69
C LYS A 178 -6.23 19.59 -19.01
N LEU A 179 -5.41 19.24 -18.04
CA LEU A 179 -4.64 20.19 -17.25
C LEU A 179 -3.54 20.86 -18.07
N ASN A 180 -3.68 22.17 -18.27
CA ASN A 180 -2.69 23.04 -18.87
C ASN A 180 -2.81 24.45 -18.28
N VAL A 181 -1.82 25.30 -18.54
CA VAL A 181 -1.76 26.67 -17.99
C VAL A 181 -2.98 27.50 -18.40
N SER A 182 -3.45 27.39 -19.64
CA SER A 182 -4.63 28.14 -20.12
C SER A 182 -5.92 27.71 -19.40
N ALA A 183 -6.12 26.41 -19.22
CA ALA A 183 -7.27 25.87 -18.49
C ALA A 183 -7.27 26.32 -17.01
N LEU A 184 -6.10 26.31 -16.36
CA LEU A 184 -5.95 26.80 -14.98
C LEU A 184 -6.20 28.30 -14.88
N LYS A 185 -5.71 29.11 -15.83
CA LYS A 185 -6.01 30.54 -15.88
C LYS A 185 -7.50 30.81 -16.08
N SER A 186 -8.16 30.06 -16.95
CA SER A 186 -9.60 30.18 -17.17
C SER A 186 -10.38 29.91 -15.89
N ALA A 187 -10.06 28.81 -15.20
CA ALA A 187 -10.69 28.46 -13.93
C ALA A 187 -10.39 29.51 -12.84
N LEU A 188 -9.16 30.05 -12.80
CA LEU A 188 -8.82 31.13 -11.88
C LEU A 188 -9.63 32.39 -12.17
N ASN A 189 -9.76 32.80 -13.43
CA ASN A 189 -10.55 33.98 -13.81
C ASN A 189 -12.03 33.82 -13.45
N GLU A 190 -12.60 32.63 -13.66
CA GLU A 190 -13.97 32.32 -13.25
C GLU A 190 -14.14 32.42 -11.73
N ALA A 191 -13.21 31.81 -10.98
CA ALA A 191 -13.21 31.86 -9.51
C ALA A 191 -13.04 33.29 -8.97
N VAL A 192 -12.15 34.08 -9.59
CA VAL A 192 -11.93 35.49 -9.25
C VAL A 192 -13.17 36.31 -9.56
N GLY A 193 -13.84 36.07 -10.70
CA GLY A 193 -15.09 36.74 -11.04
C GLY A 193 -16.18 36.46 -10.00
N ALA A 194 -16.36 35.19 -9.63
CA ALA A 194 -17.30 34.80 -8.57
C ALA A 194 -16.95 35.46 -7.22
N ALA A 195 -15.67 35.46 -6.84
CA ALA A 195 -15.19 36.09 -5.63
C ALA A 195 -15.44 37.61 -5.62
N GLN A 196 -15.19 38.29 -6.74
CA GLN A 196 -15.44 39.72 -6.91
C GLN A 196 -16.94 40.04 -6.85
N SER A 197 -17.80 39.21 -7.44
CA SER A 197 -19.26 39.38 -7.33
C SER A 197 -19.71 39.29 -5.87
N VAL A 198 -19.28 38.25 -5.14
CA VAL A 198 -19.66 38.06 -3.73
C VAL A 198 -19.07 39.16 -2.82
N LEU A 199 -17.79 39.48 -2.96
CA LEU A 199 -17.13 40.53 -2.18
C LEU A 199 -17.64 41.93 -2.53
N GLY A 200 -18.11 42.16 -3.76
CA GLY A 200 -18.77 43.40 -4.17
C GLY A 200 -20.07 43.65 -3.40
N LEU A 201 -20.81 42.59 -3.05
CA LEU A 201 -21.97 42.70 -2.16
C LEU A 201 -21.56 43.10 -0.75
N VAL A 202 -20.49 42.50 -0.23
CA VAL A 202 -19.94 42.85 1.08
C VAL A 202 -19.44 44.30 1.08
N GLN A 203 -18.81 44.76 0.00
CA GLN A 203 -18.35 46.14 -0.14
C GLN A 203 -19.53 47.12 -0.18
N ARG A 204 -20.59 46.79 -0.91
CA ARG A 204 -21.76 47.65 -1.11
C ARG A 204 -22.65 47.76 0.13
N TRP A 205 -22.81 46.67 0.87
CA TRP A 205 -23.81 46.56 1.94
C TRP A 205 -23.22 46.35 3.34
N GLY A 206 -21.93 46.05 3.45
CA GLY A 206 -21.25 45.92 4.73
C GLY A 206 -21.02 47.27 5.43
N SER A 207 -20.70 47.20 6.72
CA SER A 207 -20.23 48.36 7.48
C SER A 207 -18.92 48.91 6.91
N THR A 208 -18.61 50.20 7.13
CA THR A 208 -17.40 50.86 6.60
C THR A 208 -16.11 50.08 6.84
N GLY A 209 -15.97 49.44 8.00
CA GLY A 209 -14.81 48.62 8.33
C GLY A 209 -14.72 47.34 7.50
N ILE A 210 -15.86 46.68 7.25
CA ILE A 210 -15.94 45.44 6.48
C ILE A 210 -15.82 45.71 4.99
N SER A 211 -16.44 46.77 4.48
CA SER A 211 -16.29 47.17 3.08
C SER A 211 -14.84 47.45 2.72
N LYS A 212 -14.08 48.09 3.61
CA LYS A 212 -12.64 48.32 3.42
C LYS A 212 -11.84 47.01 3.40
N LYS A 213 -12.18 46.06 4.27
CA LYS A 213 -11.53 44.73 4.28
C LYS A 213 -11.87 43.92 3.02
N ALA A 214 -13.11 43.96 2.56
CA ALA A 214 -13.53 43.32 1.31
C ALA A 214 -12.77 43.91 0.11
N GLN A 215 -12.61 45.23 0.06
CA GLN A 215 -11.81 45.91 -0.97
C GLN A 215 -10.35 45.46 -0.96
N ASN A 216 -9.71 45.39 0.22
CA ASN A 216 -8.33 44.90 0.35
C ASN A 216 -8.19 43.44 -0.12
N LEU A 217 -9.21 42.61 0.14
CA LEU A 217 -9.24 41.22 -0.28
C LEU A 217 -9.39 41.08 -1.80
N ILE A 218 -10.25 41.90 -2.43
CA ILE A 218 -10.35 41.97 -3.90
C ILE A 218 -8.99 42.33 -4.50
N SER A 219 -8.33 43.38 -3.99
CA SER A 219 -6.99 43.77 -4.46
C SER A 219 -5.95 42.66 -4.29
N SER A 220 -6.03 41.91 -3.19
CA SER A 220 -5.15 40.76 -2.92
C SER A 220 -5.36 39.63 -3.93
N ILE A 221 -6.61 39.32 -4.25
CA ILE A 221 -6.98 38.31 -5.27
C ILE A 221 -6.51 38.76 -6.66
N ASP A 222 -6.70 40.04 -7.00
CA ASP A 222 -6.27 40.58 -8.29
C ASP A 222 -4.74 40.55 -8.47
N SER A 223 -3.98 40.80 -7.41
CA SER A 223 -2.51 40.66 -7.43
C SER A 223 -2.10 39.23 -7.80
N VAL A 224 -2.70 38.22 -7.16
CA VAL A 224 -2.43 36.80 -7.45
C VAL A 224 -2.85 36.44 -8.87
N ARG A 225 -3.99 36.94 -9.34
CA ARG A 225 -4.46 36.75 -10.73
C ARG A 225 -3.45 37.28 -11.74
N GLN A 226 -2.90 38.47 -11.52
CA GLN A 226 -1.91 39.10 -12.41
C GLN A 226 -0.57 38.33 -12.41
N GLY A 227 -0.15 37.78 -11.27
CA GLY A 227 1.07 36.98 -11.15
C GLY A 227 0.94 35.53 -11.63
N ALA A 228 -0.28 35.03 -11.85
CA ALA A 228 -0.56 33.62 -12.10
C ALA A 228 0.18 33.05 -13.32
N ASP A 229 0.36 33.85 -14.37
CA ASP A 229 1.03 33.46 -15.61
C ASP A 229 2.43 32.88 -15.36
N ARG A 230 3.19 33.48 -14.45
CA ARG A 230 4.57 33.08 -14.14
C ARG A 230 4.63 31.83 -13.27
N HIS A 231 3.71 31.69 -12.32
CA HIS A 231 3.80 30.67 -11.29
C HIS A 231 2.99 29.39 -11.60
N LEU A 232 1.88 29.50 -12.34
CA LEU A 232 1.08 28.33 -12.73
C LEU A 232 1.87 27.36 -13.60
N ALA A 233 2.76 27.85 -14.46
CA ALA A 233 3.62 27.00 -15.29
C ALA A 233 4.55 26.12 -14.45
N ASN A 234 5.15 26.69 -13.39
CA ASN A 234 6.06 25.98 -12.49
C ASN A 234 5.30 24.99 -11.58
N ALA A 235 4.10 25.36 -11.12
CA ALA A 235 3.27 24.51 -10.27
C ALA A 235 2.58 23.35 -11.04
N LEU A 236 2.40 23.50 -12.36
CA LEU A 236 1.68 22.53 -13.19
C LEU A 236 2.38 21.17 -13.26
N LYS A 237 3.68 21.14 -13.54
CA LYS A 237 4.41 19.88 -13.76
C LYS A 237 4.37 18.96 -12.53
N PRO A 238 4.70 19.43 -11.31
CA PRO A 238 4.64 18.57 -10.11
C PRO A 238 3.24 17.97 -9.87
N ILE A 239 2.18 18.74 -10.11
CA ILE A 239 0.80 18.27 -9.97
C ILE A 239 0.47 17.23 -11.04
N LYS A 240 0.86 17.47 -12.29
CA LYS A 240 0.61 16.52 -13.38
C LYS A 240 1.35 15.20 -13.14
N ASP A 241 2.61 15.25 -12.71
CA ASP A 241 3.39 14.07 -12.37
C ASP A 241 2.75 13.30 -11.20
N TYR A 242 2.31 14.01 -10.16
CA TYR A 242 1.60 13.40 -9.03
C TYR A 242 0.30 12.71 -9.45
N LEU A 243 -0.52 13.35 -10.28
CA LEU A 243 -1.78 12.79 -10.77
C LEU A 243 -1.52 11.52 -11.59
N LEU A 244 -0.56 11.56 -12.51
CA LEU A 244 -0.20 10.43 -13.36
C LEU A 244 0.37 9.26 -12.54
N CYS A 245 1.27 9.52 -11.57
CA CYS A 245 1.78 8.49 -10.67
C CYS A 245 0.66 7.88 -9.81
N THR A 246 -0.26 8.70 -9.31
CA THR A 246 -1.41 8.23 -8.52
C THR A 246 -2.35 7.37 -9.37
N ALA A 247 -2.70 7.82 -10.58
CA ALA A 247 -3.51 7.03 -11.51
C ALA A 247 -2.85 5.70 -11.84
N ARG A 248 -1.54 5.71 -12.14
CA ARG A 248 -0.80 4.49 -12.42
C ARG A 248 -0.78 3.54 -11.22
N ARG A 249 -0.64 4.05 -10.00
CA ARG A 249 -0.70 3.23 -8.79
C ARG A 249 -2.07 2.60 -8.60
N LEU A 250 -3.15 3.36 -8.82
CA LEU A 250 -4.52 2.86 -8.76
C LEU A 250 -4.80 1.79 -9.81
N GLU A 251 -4.27 1.92 -11.03
CA GLU A 251 -4.35 0.87 -12.06
C GLU A 251 -3.71 -0.45 -11.59
N VAL A 252 -2.51 -0.37 -11.00
CA VAL A 252 -1.81 -1.55 -10.45
C VAL A 252 -2.63 -2.19 -9.33
N ASP A 253 -3.12 -1.40 -8.39
CA ASP A 253 -3.92 -1.91 -7.27
C ASP A 253 -5.26 -2.49 -7.76
N ALA A 254 -5.88 -1.89 -8.78
CA ALA A 254 -7.09 -2.41 -9.44
C ALA A 254 -6.84 -3.76 -10.13
N ASP A 255 -5.73 -3.89 -10.86
CA ASP A 255 -5.36 -5.12 -11.55
C ASP A 255 -4.99 -6.22 -10.54
N MET A 256 -4.31 -5.88 -9.44
CA MET A 256 -4.02 -6.82 -8.36
C MET A 256 -5.29 -7.32 -7.68
N ALA A 257 -6.24 -6.42 -7.37
CA ALA A 257 -7.53 -6.80 -6.81
C ALA A 257 -8.34 -7.68 -7.77
N HIS A 258 -8.32 -7.36 -9.07
CA HIS A 258 -8.98 -8.16 -10.10
C HIS A 258 -8.36 -9.56 -10.24
N ARG A 259 -7.02 -9.66 -10.21
CA ARG A 259 -6.30 -10.95 -10.21
C ARG A 259 -6.59 -11.77 -8.96
N ALA A 260 -6.66 -11.13 -7.79
CA ALA A 260 -7.03 -11.78 -6.54
C ALA A 260 -8.48 -12.30 -6.58
N TYR A 261 -9.42 -11.50 -7.09
CA TYR A 261 -10.82 -11.89 -7.25
C TYR A 261 -10.99 -13.05 -8.25
N LEU A 262 -10.28 -13.02 -9.38
CA LEU A 262 -10.29 -14.10 -10.37
C LEU A 262 -9.44 -15.32 -9.97
N ASN A 263 -8.90 -15.36 -8.74
CA ASN A 263 -7.98 -16.39 -8.24
C ASN A 263 -6.77 -16.64 -9.16
N ASN A 264 -6.46 -15.69 -10.05
CA ASN A 264 -5.43 -15.79 -11.07
C ASN A 264 -4.16 -15.11 -10.55
N VAL A 265 -3.69 -15.60 -9.41
CA VAL A 265 -2.35 -15.31 -8.90
C VAL A 265 -1.37 -15.99 -9.84
N ASN A 266 -0.45 -15.21 -10.44
CA ASN A 266 0.54 -15.62 -11.45
C ASN A 266 0.67 -17.15 -11.62
N PRO A 267 0.20 -17.74 -12.74
CA PRO A 267 0.23 -19.19 -12.94
C PRO A 267 1.64 -19.80 -12.90
N HIS A 268 2.68 -18.96 -13.05
CA HIS A 268 4.08 -19.37 -13.02
C HIS A 268 4.74 -19.20 -11.63
N ALA A 269 4.02 -18.66 -10.64
CA ALA A 269 4.56 -18.54 -9.29
C ALA A 269 4.62 -19.93 -8.62
N PHE A 270 5.76 -20.22 -7.99
CA PHE A 270 5.95 -21.46 -7.24
C PHE A 270 4.87 -21.59 -6.14
N LYS A 271 4.12 -22.69 -6.18
CA LYS A 271 3.11 -23.06 -5.18
C LYS A 271 3.61 -24.23 -4.36
N LYS A 272 3.64 -24.02 -3.05
CA LYS A 272 3.99 -25.02 -2.04
C LYS A 272 2.74 -25.44 -1.29
N ILE A 273 2.54 -26.76 -1.17
CA ILE A 273 1.57 -27.31 -0.23
C ILE A 273 2.01 -26.90 1.16
N SER A 274 1.14 -26.24 1.92
CA SER A 274 1.56 -25.54 3.14
C SER A 274 1.08 -26.21 4.41
N SER A 275 0.19 -27.21 4.31
CA SER A 275 -0.38 -27.89 5.47
C SER A 275 -0.48 -29.41 5.31
N PRO A 276 -0.44 -30.16 6.43
CA PRO A 276 -0.74 -31.59 6.45
C PRO A 276 -2.11 -31.95 5.83
N ALA A 277 -3.12 -31.09 6.05
CA ALA A 277 -4.48 -31.33 5.56
C ALA A 277 -4.55 -31.28 4.03
N GLU A 278 -3.90 -30.29 3.42
CA GLU A 278 -3.79 -30.18 1.95
C GLU A 278 -3.10 -31.41 1.33
N GLU A 279 -2.06 -31.95 1.96
CA GLU A 279 -1.43 -33.18 1.48
C GLU A 279 -2.37 -34.38 1.51
N VAL A 280 -3.08 -34.56 2.63
CA VAL A 280 -4.03 -35.66 2.79
C VAL A 280 -5.17 -35.56 1.79
N GLU A 281 -5.67 -34.36 1.51
CA GLU A 281 -6.65 -34.12 0.44
C GLU A 281 -6.07 -34.41 -0.94
N ALA A 282 -4.82 -34.02 -1.21
CA ALA A 282 -4.16 -34.33 -2.46
C ALA A 282 -3.99 -35.84 -2.66
N TYR A 283 -3.67 -36.61 -1.61
CA TYR A 283 -3.63 -38.07 -1.68
C TYR A 283 -5.00 -38.68 -2.00
N LYS A 284 -6.08 -38.14 -1.45
CA LYS A 284 -7.45 -38.58 -1.77
C LYS A 284 -7.83 -38.27 -3.22
N LYS A 285 -7.42 -37.11 -3.73
CA LYS A 285 -7.81 -36.61 -5.06
C LYS A 285 -6.96 -37.20 -6.20
N HIS A 286 -5.66 -37.33 -5.99
CA HIS A 286 -4.69 -37.68 -7.03
C HIS A 286 -4.04 -39.06 -6.81
N GLY A 287 -4.38 -39.75 -5.72
CA GLY A 287 -3.76 -41.00 -5.31
C GLY A 287 -2.54 -40.77 -4.41
N LYS A 288 -2.28 -41.73 -3.53
CA LYS A 288 -1.12 -41.73 -2.65
C LYS A 288 0.17 -41.96 -3.48
N PRO A 289 1.22 -41.13 -3.29
CA PRO A 289 2.52 -41.35 -3.92
C PRO A 289 3.20 -42.67 -3.48
N ASP A 290 4.15 -43.12 -4.29
CA ASP A 290 4.99 -44.30 -4.04
C ASP A 290 5.92 -44.14 -2.81
N TRP A 291 6.33 -42.91 -2.48
CA TRP A 291 7.15 -42.62 -1.30
C TRP A 291 6.38 -42.65 0.04
N VAL A 292 5.05 -42.78 0.02
CA VAL A 292 4.21 -42.80 1.22
C VAL A 292 3.69 -44.22 1.46
N SER A 293 3.87 -44.75 2.66
CA SER A 293 3.19 -45.97 3.12
C SER A 293 1.85 -45.62 3.77
N ASP A 294 0.85 -46.49 3.65
CA ASP A 294 -0.46 -46.35 4.30
C ASP A 294 -0.80 -47.55 5.20
N THR A 295 0.23 -48.32 5.57
CA THR A 295 0.14 -49.45 6.52
C THR A 295 0.18 -48.97 7.98
N GLY A 296 0.61 -47.74 8.22
CA GLY A 296 0.87 -47.23 9.56
C GLY A 296 2.08 -47.87 10.25
N ILE A 297 2.92 -48.62 9.54
CA ILE A 297 4.13 -49.22 10.13
C ILE A 297 5.27 -48.21 10.10
N GLU A 298 5.94 -48.03 11.23
CA GLU A 298 7.10 -47.16 11.42
C GLU A 298 8.37 -48.01 11.62
N PRO A 299 9.07 -48.42 10.54
CA PRO A 299 10.23 -49.31 10.64
C PRO A 299 11.43 -48.70 11.38
N PHE A 300 11.52 -47.36 11.43
CA PHE A 300 12.56 -46.62 12.14
C PHE A 300 11.89 -45.72 13.21
N PRO A 301 11.46 -46.26 14.36
CA PRO A 301 10.70 -45.49 15.35
C PRO A 301 11.49 -44.30 15.89
N ALA A 302 10.80 -43.19 16.14
CA ALA A 302 11.38 -41.95 16.66
C ALA A 302 12.00 -42.11 18.05
N LEU A 303 13.07 -41.36 18.30
CA LEU A 303 13.63 -41.20 19.64
C LEU A 303 12.59 -40.59 20.57
N THR A 304 12.38 -41.23 21.72
CA THR A 304 11.45 -40.76 22.76
C THR A 304 12.10 -39.80 23.75
N ARG A 305 13.44 -39.74 23.77
CA ARG A 305 14.21 -38.90 24.70
C ARG A 305 15.19 -38.04 23.93
N ARG A 306 15.19 -36.74 24.26
CA ARG A 306 16.13 -35.77 23.72
C ARG A 306 17.56 -36.13 24.15
N PRO A 307 18.55 -36.06 23.25
CA PRO A 307 19.96 -36.17 23.63
C PRO A 307 20.33 -35.10 24.65
N SER A 308 21.13 -35.46 25.65
CA SER A 308 21.64 -34.49 26.61
C SER A 308 22.36 -33.35 25.90
N PRO A 309 22.11 -32.08 26.27
CA PRO A 309 22.82 -30.94 25.71
C PRO A 309 24.33 -31.14 25.83
N LYS A 310 25.05 -30.90 24.74
CA LYS A 310 26.51 -30.96 24.69
C LYS A 310 27.02 -29.57 24.31
N LYS A 311 27.93 -29.03 25.12
CA LYS A 311 28.56 -27.71 24.89
C LYS A 311 29.20 -27.70 23.50
N ASP A 312 28.97 -26.63 22.73
CA ASP A 312 29.47 -26.42 21.37
C ASP A 312 28.88 -27.35 20.28
N TRP A 313 27.84 -28.13 20.61
CA TRP A 313 27.06 -28.91 19.64
C TRP A 313 25.70 -28.25 19.37
N PRO A 314 25.12 -28.45 18.17
CA PRO A 314 23.82 -27.90 17.83
C PRO A 314 22.73 -28.35 18.82
N ASN A 315 21.79 -27.45 19.09
CA ASN A 315 20.62 -27.82 19.87
C ASN A 315 19.64 -28.64 19.01
N VAL A 316 19.43 -29.90 19.37
CA VAL A 316 18.47 -30.79 18.69
C VAL A 316 17.10 -30.69 19.37
N ASN A 317 16.30 -29.70 18.97
CA ASN A 317 14.91 -29.57 19.42
C ASN A 317 13.97 -30.57 18.72
N ALA A 318 14.27 -30.96 17.48
CA ALA A 318 13.50 -31.92 16.68
C ALA A 318 14.12 -33.33 16.71
N PHE A 319 14.49 -33.81 17.90
CA PHE A 319 15.19 -35.10 18.06
C PHE A 319 14.31 -36.31 17.71
N ASP A 320 12.99 -36.14 17.78
CA ASP A 320 11.96 -37.06 17.36
C ASP A 320 11.92 -37.30 15.84
N THR A 321 12.68 -36.50 15.07
CA THR A 321 12.92 -36.77 13.63
C THR A 321 14.03 -37.81 13.38
N PHE A 322 14.69 -38.29 14.44
CA PHE A 322 15.75 -39.29 14.38
C PHE A 322 15.35 -40.58 15.08
N HIS A 323 15.77 -41.71 14.52
CA HIS A 323 15.70 -43.04 15.13
C HIS A 323 16.94 -43.30 16.01
N SER A 324 18.09 -42.81 15.57
CA SER A 324 19.34 -42.83 16.33
C SER A 324 20.11 -41.55 16.07
N ILE A 325 20.90 -41.08 17.03
CA ILE A 325 21.69 -39.87 16.88
C ILE A 325 22.94 -39.92 17.77
N LYS A 326 24.07 -39.45 17.24
CA LYS A 326 25.34 -39.37 17.96
C LYS A 326 26.07 -38.06 17.64
N PRO A 327 26.86 -37.51 18.57
CA PRO A 327 27.72 -36.37 18.26
C PRO A 327 28.81 -36.80 17.27
N SER A 328 29.08 -35.95 16.29
CA SER A 328 30.09 -36.17 15.25
C SER A 328 30.80 -34.85 14.95
N ILE A 329 32.02 -34.92 14.42
CA ILE A 329 32.79 -33.75 13.96
C ILE A 329 33.07 -33.97 12.48
N ILE A 330 32.60 -33.04 11.64
CA ILE A 330 32.85 -33.07 10.21
C ILE A 330 34.22 -32.43 9.93
N PRO A 331 35.16 -33.13 9.30
CA PRO A 331 36.48 -32.58 9.00
C PRO A 331 36.43 -31.37 8.06
N PRO A 332 37.43 -30.47 8.12
CA PRO A 332 37.63 -29.42 7.12
C PRO A 332 37.58 -29.94 5.68
N LYS A 333 37.19 -29.07 4.76
CA LYS A 333 37.09 -29.34 3.30
C LYS A 333 36.06 -30.39 2.90
N THR A 334 35.32 -30.97 3.86
CA THR A 334 34.20 -31.87 3.57
C THR A 334 33.02 -31.10 2.97
N LYS A 335 32.41 -31.63 1.92
CA LYS A 335 31.17 -31.08 1.34
C LYS A 335 29.94 -31.72 1.96
N LEU A 336 29.01 -30.87 2.39
CA LEU A 336 27.70 -31.24 2.89
C LEU A 336 26.63 -30.76 1.91
N TYR A 337 25.54 -31.49 1.82
CA TYR A 337 24.48 -31.27 0.85
C TYR A 337 23.14 -31.01 1.55
N ARG A 338 22.31 -30.16 0.95
CA ARG A 338 20.94 -29.90 1.42
C ARG A 338 20.02 -29.69 0.22
N ILE A 339 18.91 -30.42 0.21
CA ILE A 339 17.83 -30.24 -0.77
C ILE A 339 16.89 -29.15 -0.26
N VAL A 340 16.52 -28.23 -1.15
CA VAL A 340 15.73 -27.04 -0.84
C VAL A 340 14.65 -26.81 -1.90
N ASP A 341 13.59 -26.12 -1.50
CA ASP A 341 12.64 -25.51 -2.42
C ASP A 341 13.00 -24.02 -2.69
N PRO A 342 12.41 -23.38 -3.73
CA PRO A 342 12.70 -21.97 -4.06
C PRO A 342 12.49 -20.97 -2.91
N THR A 343 11.68 -21.32 -1.91
CA THR A 343 11.32 -20.45 -0.77
C THR A 343 12.14 -20.72 0.49
N SER A 344 12.84 -21.85 0.53
CA SER A 344 13.58 -22.33 1.70
C SER A 344 14.73 -21.41 2.08
N LYS A 345 15.11 -21.41 3.35
CA LYS A 345 16.39 -20.84 3.81
C LYS A 345 17.53 -21.81 3.50
N ASP A 346 18.67 -21.28 3.06
CA ASP A 346 19.84 -22.09 2.71
C ASP A 346 20.48 -22.71 3.97
N ASN A 347 20.60 -21.94 5.05
CA ASN A 347 21.35 -22.31 6.25
C ASN A 347 20.51 -22.96 7.37
N SER A 348 19.44 -23.67 7.02
CA SER A 348 18.65 -24.39 8.03
C SER A 348 19.33 -25.68 8.54
N ILE A 349 18.79 -26.26 9.62
CA ILE A 349 19.50 -27.25 10.45
C ILE A 349 19.84 -28.60 9.78
N CYS A 350 19.03 -29.11 8.85
CA CYS A 350 19.19 -30.47 8.32
C CYS A 350 20.07 -30.51 7.06
N TRP A 351 21.12 -31.33 7.09
CA TRP A 351 22.07 -31.55 6.00
C TRP A 351 22.35 -33.04 5.83
N MET A 352 23.03 -33.42 4.76
CA MET A 352 23.50 -34.79 4.55
C MET A 352 24.93 -34.79 4.02
N ARG A 353 25.62 -35.92 4.19
CA ARG A 353 26.92 -36.16 3.57
C ARG A 353 26.76 -36.34 2.06
N GLU A 354 27.82 -36.07 1.32
CA GLU A 354 27.88 -36.31 -0.13
C GLU A 354 27.48 -37.73 -0.52
N GLU A 355 27.98 -38.73 0.22
CA GLU A 355 27.67 -40.14 -0.02
C GLU A 355 26.17 -40.47 0.08
N GLU A 356 25.43 -39.79 0.97
CA GLU A 356 23.99 -39.99 1.08
C GLU A 356 23.23 -39.27 -0.02
N PHE A 357 23.68 -38.07 -0.40
CA PHE A 357 23.11 -37.33 -1.52
C PHE A 357 23.26 -38.10 -2.84
N LEU A 358 24.45 -38.68 -3.10
CA LEU A 358 24.72 -39.46 -4.31
C LEU A 358 23.92 -40.77 -4.40
N LYS A 359 23.38 -41.27 -3.27
CA LYS A 359 22.47 -42.43 -3.28
C LYS A 359 21.05 -42.07 -3.74
N LEU A 360 20.69 -40.78 -3.83
CA LEU A 360 19.36 -40.32 -4.22
C LEU A 360 19.22 -40.31 -5.75
N LYS A 361 18.37 -41.19 -6.29
CA LYS A 361 18.11 -41.26 -7.73
C LYS A 361 16.90 -40.42 -8.14
N SER A 362 16.02 -40.13 -7.18
CA SER A 362 14.76 -39.42 -7.42
C SER A 362 14.28 -38.64 -6.19
N LYS A 363 13.31 -37.75 -6.43
CA LYS A 363 12.53 -37.10 -5.36
C LYS A 363 11.87 -38.13 -4.43
N SER A 364 11.36 -39.24 -4.99
CA SER A 364 10.70 -40.30 -4.23
C SER A 364 11.67 -40.94 -3.22
N ASP A 365 12.90 -41.25 -3.65
CA ASP A 365 13.94 -41.79 -2.76
C ASP A 365 14.27 -40.84 -1.61
N TRP A 366 14.38 -39.55 -1.93
CA TRP A 366 14.66 -38.53 -0.92
C TRP A 366 13.52 -38.43 0.10
N ARG A 367 12.28 -38.27 -0.37
CA ARG A 367 11.08 -38.22 0.48
C ARG A 367 10.99 -39.42 1.40
N LYS A 368 11.15 -40.61 0.83
CA LYS A 368 11.01 -41.89 1.52
C LYS A 368 12.10 -42.08 2.58
N ARG A 369 13.37 -41.93 2.20
CA ARG A 369 14.52 -42.26 3.05
C ARG A 369 14.86 -41.17 4.08
N PHE A 370 14.70 -39.88 3.72
CA PHE A 370 14.91 -38.78 4.66
C PHE A 370 13.65 -38.37 5.41
N ALA A 371 12.50 -38.99 5.11
CA ALA A 371 11.22 -38.77 5.76
C ALA A 371 10.80 -37.28 5.83
N VAL A 372 10.90 -36.59 4.69
CA VAL A 372 10.56 -35.16 4.59
C VAL A 372 9.21 -35.01 3.91
N TRP A 373 8.21 -34.46 4.61
CA TRP A 373 6.92 -34.16 3.99
C TRP A 373 6.99 -32.97 3.02
N PRO A 374 6.22 -32.98 1.91
CA PRO A 374 6.07 -31.84 0.99
C PRO A 374 5.79 -30.48 1.65
N ASN A 375 4.98 -30.47 2.71
CA ASN A 375 4.60 -29.27 3.44
C ASN A 375 5.73 -28.69 4.28
N TRP A 376 6.68 -29.52 4.70
CA TRP A 376 7.87 -29.06 5.42
C TRP A 376 8.86 -28.41 4.46
N ASN A 377 9.18 -29.11 3.38
CA ASN A 377 10.09 -28.66 2.35
C ASN A 377 9.61 -29.26 1.03
N ALA A 378 9.40 -28.45 0.00
CA ALA A 378 9.17 -28.99 -1.33
C ALA A 378 10.51 -29.49 -1.92
N ASN A 379 10.76 -29.34 -3.22
CA ASN A 379 11.99 -29.83 -3.83
C ASN A 379 12.39 -28.97 -5.05
N GLY A 380 13.40 -29.44 -5.79
CA GLY A 380 13.79 -28.93 -7.11
C GLY A 380 15.20 -28.34 -7.14
N GLU A 381 15.74 -28.01 -5.96
CA GLU A 381 17.05 -27.38 -5.82
C GLU A 381 17.88 -28.05 -4.73
N TYR A 382 19.19 -27.89 -4.82
CA TYR A 382 20.11 -28.23 -3.75
C TYR A 382 21.23 -27.22 -3.64
N ILE A 383 21.85 -27.18 -2.47
CA ILE A 383 23.04 -26.40 -2.16
C ILE A 383 24.08 -27.28 -1.51
N THR A 384 25.32 -26.81 -1.55
CA THR A 384 26.42 -27.43 -0.83
C THR A 384 27.06 -26.44 0.15
N TYR A 385 27.58 -26.97 1.25
CA TYR A 385 28.42 -26.25 2.20
C TYR A 385 29.76 -26.96 2.32
N THR A 386 30.85 -26.22 2.14
CA THR A 386 32.21 -26.77 2.32
C THR A 386 32.75 -26.34 3.67
N VAL A 387 33.00 -27.30 4.56
CA VAL A 387 33.51 -27.01 5.91
C VAL A 387 34.83 -26.22 5.82
N PRO A 388 34.96 -25.05 6.47
CA PRO A 388 36.18 -24.24 6.44
C PRO A 388 37.35 -24.96 7.10
N ASP A 389 38.57 -24.44 6.87
CA ASP A 389 39.76 -24.87 7.60
C ASP A 389 39.61 -24.62 9.11
N GLY A 390 40.21 -25.48 9.94
CA GLY A 390 40.14 -25.37 11.40
C GLY A 390 39.78 -26.68 12.10
N PRO A 391 39.11 -26.63 13.27
CA PRO A 391 38.84 -27.82 14.09
C PRO A 391 37.74 -28.74 13.54
N GLY A 392 37.08 -28.36 12.44
CA GLY A 392 35.91 -29.05 11.89
C GLY A 392 34.60 -28.52 12.44
N LEU A 393 33.49 -29.11 11.97
CA LEU A 393 32.13 -28.68 12.32
C LEU A 393 31.46 -29.70 13.23
N ASN A 394 31.09 -29.26 14.44
CA ASN A 394 30.33 -30.08 15.38
C ASN A 394 28.90 -30.26 14.88
N VAL A 395 28.48 -31.52 14.71
CA VAL A 395 27.14 -31.88 14.25
C VAL A 395 26.58 -33.01 15.08
N TRP A 396 25.27 -33.20 14.97
CA TRP A 396 24.65 -34.48 15.31
C TRP A 396 24.41 -35.29 14.06
N GLU A 397 24.75 -36.56 14.09
CA GLU A 397 24.64 -37.48 12.96
C GLU A 397 23.81 -38.68 13.37
N GLY A 398 22.85 -39.08 12.54
CA GLY A 398 21.87 -40.07 12.95
C GLY A 398 21.02 -40.62 11.81
N VAL A 399 20.35 -41.73 12.09
CA VAL A 399 19.36 -42.32 11.17
C VAL A 399 18.04 -41.57 11.33
N THR A 400 17.42 -41.13 10.23
CA THR A 400 16.10 -40.48 10.23
C THR A 400 15.02 -41.44 10.70
N ALA A 401 14.13 -40.97 11.55
CA ALA A 401 12.97 -41.73 11.98
C ALA A 401 11.87 -41.74 10.93
N SER A 402 11.05 -42.78 10.95
CA SER A 402 9.77 -42.81 10.28
C SER A 402 8.91 -41.64 10.74
N GLN A 403 8.25 -40.96 9.81
CA GLN A 403 7.38 -39.83 10.11
C GLN A 403 5.94 -40.21 9.80
N ARG A 404 5.09 -40.28 10.83
CA ARG A 404 3.65 -40.46 10.66
C ARG A 404 2.97 -39.12 10.48
N MET A 405 2.11 -39.03 9.47
CA MET A 405 1.22 -37.89 9.31
C MET A 405 0.12 -37.95 10.36
N LYS A 406 -0.03 -36.86 11.12
CA LYS A 406 -0.97 -36.76 12.25
C LYS A 406 -2.39 -37.19 11.84
N ASP A 407 -3.05 -37.93 12.73
CA ASP A 407 -4.43 -38.41 12.56
C ASP A 407 -4.65 -39.25 11.28
N SER A 408 -3.60 -39.92 10.80
CA SER A 408 -3.66 -40.76 9.61
C SER A 408 -2.79 -42.02 9.71
N LYS A 409 -2.97 -42.93 8.75
CA LYS A 409 -2.13 -44.12 8.55
C LYS A 409 -0.92 -43.87 7.64
N TYR A 410 -0.75 -42.64 7.15
CA TYR A 410 0.33 -42.31 6.21
C TYR A 410 1.66 -42.15 6.93
N VAL A 411 2.69 -42.85 6.43
CA VAL A 411 4.02 -42.89 7.02
C VAL A 411 5.08 -42.72 5.92
N LEU A 412 6.06 -41.84 6.16
CA LEU A 412 7.33 -41.85 5.45
C LEU A 412 8.31 -42.75 6.19
N GLU A 413 9.04 -43.58 5.44
CA GLU A 413 9.82 -44.68 6.01
C GLU A 413 10.97 -44.21 6.91
N GLY A 414 11.76 -43.24 6.46
CA GLY A 414 13.02 -42.87 7.12
C GLY A 414 14.15 -43.83 6.75
N GLY A 415 15.18 -43.89 7.60
CA GLY A 415 16.31 -44.82 7.46
C GLY A 415 17.56 -44.29 6.78
N ALA A 416 17.58 -43.05 6.27
CA ALA A 416 18.80 -42.40 5.78
C ALA A 416 19.63 -41.77 6.92
N THR A 417 20.92 -41.58 6.69
CA THR A 417 21.77 -40.80 7.60
C THR A 417 21.63 -39.31 7.32
N GLN A 418 21.25 -38.54 8.35
CA GLN A 418 21.09 -37.09 8.32
C GLN A 418 21.98 -36.43 9.37
N LEU A 419 22.38 -35.19 9.07
CA LEU A 419 23.13 -34.31 9.96
C LEU A 419 22.24 -33.17 10.47
N VAL A 420 22.41 -32.80 11.74
CA VAL A 420 21.91 -31.56 12.31
C VAL A 420 23.09 -30.65 12.57
N ILE A 421 23.02 -29.45 12.00
CA ILE A 421 24.04 -28.40 12.10
C ILE A 421 23.42 -27.17 12.75
N ASP A 422 24.24 -26.41 13.47
CA ASP A 422 23.86 -25.10 13.99
C ASP A 422 23.92 -24.06 12.85
N PRO A 423 22.79 -23.43 12.47
CA PRO A 423 22.73 -22.41 11.43
C PRO A 423 23.68 -21.24 11.64
N SER A 424 23.92 -20.88 12.91
CA SER A 424 24.79 -19.75 13.30
C SER A 424 26.27 -20.02 13.05
N LYS A 425 26.64 -21.30 12.84
CA LYS A 425 28.01 -21.74 12.54
C LYS A 425 28.29 -21.88 11.04
N LEU A 426 27.29 -21.63 10.20
CA LEU A 426 27.45 -21.65 8.75
C LEU A 426 27.86 -20.26 8.26
N GLU A 427 28.84 -20.22 7.37
CA GLU A 427 29.30 -18.99 6.73
C GLU A 427 28.88 -18.93 5.27
N LYS A 428 28.34 -17.78 4.85
CA LYS A 428 27.82 -17.59 3.49
C LYS A 428 28.89 -17.79 2.41
N SER A 429 30.14 -17.43 2.68
CA SER A 429 31.30 -17.62 1.79
C SER A 429 31.57 -19.08 1.45
N HIS A 430 31.12 -20.01 2.30
CA HIS A 430 31.33 -21.46 2.17
C HIS A 430 30.11 -22.19 1.59
N VAL A 431 29.03 -21.47 1.27
CA VAL A 431 27.82 -22.00 0.63
C VAL A 431 27.90 -21.82 -0.88
N SER A 432 27.64 -22.88 -1.63
CA SER A 432 27.59 -22.80 -3.10
C SER A 432 26.36 -22.04 -3.60
N LYS A 433 26.40 -21.67 -4.88
CA LYS A 433 25.18 -21.33 -5.60
C LYS A 433 24.18 -22.50 -5.53
N ARG A 434 22.88 -22.18 -5.56
CA ARG A 434 21.84 -23.21 -5.73
C ARG A 434 22.02 -23.90 -7.07
N MET A 435 21.73 -25.18 -7.12
CA MET A 435 21.80 -26.04 -8.30
C MET A 435 20.48 -26.82 -8.43
N ARG A 436 20.11 -27.24 -9.65
CA ARG A 436 18.90 -28.04 -9.87
C ARG A 436 19.14 -29.49 -9.48
N THR A 437 18.20 -30.09 -8.76
CA THR A 437 18.19 -31.56 -8.59
C THR A 437 17.81 -32.29 -9.87
N ASN A 438 17.24 -31.57 -10.85
CA ASN A 438 16.56 -32.10 -12.04
C ASN A 438 15.31 -32.94 -11.73
N TRP A 439 14.84 -32.90 -10.48
CA TRP A 439 13.52 -33.38 -10.10
C TRP A 439 12.56 -32.22 -10.28
N LYS A 440 11.51 -32.39 -11.10
CA LYS A 440 10.53 -31.33 -11.38
C LYS A 440 10.01 -30.70 -10.07
N TYR A 441 9.66 -29.41 -10.13
CA TYR A 441 9.10 -28.67 -8.99
C TYR A 441 7.65 -29.08 -8.65
N ASP A 442 7.03 -29.92 -9.47
CA ASP A 442 5.66 -30.38 -9.28
C ASP A 442 5.52 -31.26 -8.03
N GLU A 443 4.40 -31.11 -7.32
CA GLU A 443 4.14 -31.80 -6.06
C GLU A 443 2.65 -32.10 -5.90
N LEU A 444 2.32 -33.39 -5.71
CA LEU A 444 0.96 -33.91 -5.47
C LEU A 444 -0.15 -33.31 -6.37
N GLY A 445 0.10 -33.20 -7.67
CA GLY A 445 -0.85 -32.64 -8.64
C GLY A 445 -0.76 -31.12 -8.85
N THR A 446 0.07 -30.42 -8.06
CA THR A 446 0.42 -29.02 -8.30
C THR A 446 1.45 -28.93 -9.41
N GLN A 447 1.09 -28.30 -10.53
CA GLN A 447 2.02 -27.96 -11.61
C GLN A 447 2.71 -26.63 -11.30
N ASN A 448 4.03 -26.65 -11.27
CA ASN A 448 4.89 -25.48 -11.04
C ASN A 448 5.68 -25.19 -12.32
N ASP A 449 5.09 -24.38 -13.21
CA ASP A 449 5.76 -23.92 -14.42
C ASP A 449 6.66 -22.71 -14.12
N MET A 450 7.94 -22.99 -13.88
CA MET A 450 8.94 -21.98 -13.46
C MET A 450 9.50 -21.16 -14.64
N ILE A 451 8.80 -21.07 -15.77
CA ILE A 451 9.20 -20.22 -16.91
C ILE A 451 9.15 -18.74 -16.50
N GLY A 452 10.30 -18.06 -16.51
CA GLY A 452 10.41 -16.61 -16.26
C GLY A 452 10.38 -16.15 -14.79
N VAL A 453 10.43 -17.06 -13.82
CA VAL A 453 10.43 -16.78 -12.36
C VAL A 453 11.85 -16.95 -11.78
N PRO A 454 12.26 -16.30 -10.65
CA PRO A 454 13.67 -16.15 -10.29
C PRO A 454 14.47 -17.46 -10.29
N THR A 455 15.57 -17.44 -11.04
CA THR A 455 16.59 -18.47 -11.16
C THR A 455 17.26 -18.76 -9.83
N LEU A 456 17.46 -20.04 -9.47
CA LEU A 456 18.44 -20.60 -8.49
C LEU A 456 19.13 -19.55 -7.59
N LYS A 457 18.35 -18.89 -6.72
CA LYS A 457 18.84 -17.75 -5.91
C LYS A 457 19.10 -18.22 -4.49
N ASN A 458 20.30 -17.98 -3.99
CA ASN A 458 20.62 -18.24 -2.59
C ASN A 458 19.74 -17.40 -1.66
N ASN A 459 19.25 -18.03 -0.59
CA ASN A 459 18.48 -17.43 0.49
C ASN A 459 19.17 -17.71 1.83
N PHE A 460 20.39 -17.22 1.96
CA PHE A 460 21.18 -17.33 3.17
C PHE A 460 20.77 -16.23 4.16
N VAL A 461 20.34 -16.60 5.36
CA VAL A 461 19.89 -15.65 6.38
C VAL A 461 20.99 -15.48 7.42
N GLU A 462 21.63 -14.32 7.43
CA GLU A 462 22.55 -13.93 8.50
C GLU A 462 21.74 -13.61 9.76
N GLU A 463 22.05 -14.25 10.89
CA GLU A 463 21.48 -13.84 12.17
C GLU A 463 22.03 -12.45 12.49
N LYS A 464 21.14 -11.45 12.56
CA LYS A 464 21.50 -10.17 13.16
C LYS A 464 21.89 -10.47 14.59
N SER A 465 23.16 -10.28 14.92
CA SER A 465 23.59 -10.16 16.30
C SER A 465 22.70 -9.11 16.95
N ASN A 466 21.83 -9.53 17.87
CA ASN A 466 21.19 -8.59 18.77
C ASN A 466 22.32 -7.96 19.59
N ALA A 467 22.86 -6.85 19.09
CA ALA A 467 23.55 -5.89 19.91
C ALA A 467 22.57 -5.53 21.03
N LYS A 468 22.88 -6.01 22.24
CA LYS A 468 22.24 -5.54 23.46
C LYS A 468 22.36 -4.01 23.44
N ILE A 469 21.22 -3.33 23.33
CA ILE A 469 21.06 -1.95 23.78
C ILE A 469 20.96 -1.99 25.30
#